data_AF-A0A937U8V6-F1
#
_entry.id   AF-A0A937U8V6-F1
#
_cell.length_a   1.000
_cell.length_b   1.000
_cell.length_c   1.000
_cell.angle_alpha   90.00
_cell.angle_beta   90.00
_cell.angle_gamma   90.00
#
_symmetry.space_group_name_H-M   'P 1'
#
loop_
_entity.id
_entity.type
_entity.pdbx_description
1 polymer ?
#
loop_
_entity_poly.entity_id
_entity_poly.type
_entity_poly.pdbx_seq_one_letter_code
_entity_poly.pdbx_strand_id
1 'polypeptide(L)'
;MKKTIVALSVVMLTVPAWAGVAITVTDLDDGMAGIDYSGTDLVRAFALDITVDAGTIDAISDFAVGDDNNGYGIFPASFSRNIVVDPVTGDVSDWAVAGYSPVADAGDPGALGGLGTNGVTIEMGSLYDTKAPPLSGRLCVITCSEPCKVTVTTNATRGNVVLEDASEAVVDLAGATEIQIAGVGGYTGPQPEEWRAVGQPDCWLSSLNPRQCHGDADGTSQGKNKFWVSTNDLDVLIASWNKTFAELDGQMVGGIPLICGDFDHVAQGKQEFRVSTNDLDILIANWQTADAPAPDCP
;
A
#
# COMPACT_ATOMS: atom_id res chain seq x y z
N MET A 1 39.75 57.59 -7.18
CA MET A 1 39.55 56.87 -5.89
C MET A 1 38.10 57.15 -5.50
N LYS A 2 37.16 56.20 -5.41
CA LYS A 2 37.19 54.86 -4.83
C LYS A 2 36.35 53.91 -5.69
N LYS A 3 36.87 52.70 -5.88
CA LYS A 3 36.19 51.57 -6.51
C LYS A 3 35.36 50.89 -5.42
N THR A 4 34.07 50.65 -5.66
CA THR A 4 33.26 49.74 -4.85
C THR A 4 32.83 48.61 -5.75
N ILE A 5 33.58 47.51 -5.64
CA ILE A 5 33.28 46.19 -6.20
C ILE A 5 32.13 45.65 -5.36
N VAL A 6 30.97 45.41 -5.97
CA VAL A 6 29.88 44.66 -5.33
C VAL A 6 30.05 43.20 -5.69
N ALA A 7 30.07 42.39 -4.64
CA ALA A 7 30.42 40.99 -4.62
C ALA A 7 29.47 40.10 -5.43
N LEU A 8 30.09 39.21 -6.20
CA LEU A 8 29.50 38.06 -6.85
C LEU A 8 28.92 37.12 -5.79
N SER A 9 27.60 37.18 -5.57
CA SER A 9 26.89 36.17 -4.78
C SER A 9 26.65 34.97 -5.68
N VAL A 10 27.55 33.99 -5.60
CA VAL A 10 27.36 32.66 -6.18
C VAL A 10 26.20 32.02 -5.42
N VAL A 11 25.00 32.11 -5.98
CA VAL A 11 23.90 31.19 -5.65
C VAL A 11 24.35 29.83 -6.15
N MET A 12 25.00 29.06 -5.27
CA MET A 12 25.04 27.61 -5.44
C MET A 12 23.60 27.14 -5.37
N LEU A 13 22.97 26.98 -6.53
CA LEU A 13 21.85 26.07 -6.67
C LEU A 13 22.40 24.73 -6.18
N THR A 14 22.01 24.33 -4.99
CA THR A 14 22.05 22.95 -4.54
C THR A 14 21.23 22.18 -5.56
N VAL A 15 21.90 21.67 -6.60
CA VAL A 15 21.32 20.67 -7.47
C VAL A 15 20.96 19.53 -6.53
N PRO A 16 19.69 19.11 -6.44
CA PRO A 16 19.35 17.96 -5.62
C PRO A 16 20.28 16.83 -6.05
N ALA A 17 20.94 16.17 -5.09
CA ALA A 17 21.58 14.91 -5.36
C ALA A 17 20.49 14.03 -6.00
N TRP A 18 20.65 13.71 -7.28
CA TRP A 18 19.71 12.85 -7.98
C TRP A 18 19.78 11.51 -7.24
N ALA A 19 18.68 11.11 -6.62
CA ALA A 19 18.63 9.81 -5.96
C ALA A 19 19.02 8.73 -6.99
N GLY A 20 19.95 7.86 -6.61
CA GLY A 20 20.43 6.77 -7.47
C GLY A 20 19.46 5.58 -7.47
N VAL A 21 18.60 5.50 -6.44
CA VAL A 21 17.60 4.46 -6.23
C VAL A 21 16.31 5.10 -5.73
N ALA A 22 15.17 4.72 -6.30
CA ALA A 22 13.84 5.06 -5.81
C ALA A 22 13.16 3.78 -5.30
N ILE A 23 12.53 3.88 -4.14
CA ILE A 23 11.62 2.86 -3.62
C ILE A 23 10.20 3.36 -3.82
N THR A 24 9.33 2.47 -4.30
CA THR A 24 7.91 2.76 -4.52
C THR A 24 7.06 1.68 -3.88
N VAL A 25 5.92 2.09 -3.33
CA VAL A 25 4.88 1.18 -2.90
C VAL A 25 3.73 1.25 -3.89
N THR A 26 3.26 0.07 -4.32
CA THR A 26 2.13 -0.06 -5.24
C THR A 26 1.02 -0.83 -4.54
N ASP A 27 -0.20 -0.29 -4.52
CA ASP A 27 -1.38 -1.06 -4.13
C ASP A 27 -1.67 -2.13 -5.20
N LEU A 28 -1.68 -3.39 -4.78
CA LEU A 28 -1.96 -4.55 -5.62
C LEU A 28 -3.38 -5.08 -5.41
N ASP A 29 -4.23 -4.29 -4.75
CA ASP A 29 -5.57 -4.66 -4.29
C ASP A 29 -5.52 -5.74 -3.17
N ASP A 30 -6.67 -6.06 -2.58
CA ASP A 30 -6.82 -7.10 -1.55
C ASP A 30 -5.85 -7.00 -0.35
N GLY A 31 -5.56 -5.78 0.11
CA GLY A 31 -4.65 -5.55 1.24
C GLY A 31 -3.18 -5.81 0.90
N MET A 32 -2.82 -5.99 -0.36
CA MET A 32 -1.47 -6.33 -0.78
C MET A 32 -0.71 -5.09 -1.27
N ALA A 33 0.47 -4.85 -0.70
CA ALA A 33 1.34 -3.76 -1.10
C ALA A 33 2.64 -4.30 -1.72
N GLY A 34 2.88 -3.99 -2.98
CA GLY A 34 4.14 -4.28 -3.67
C GLY A 34 5.21 -3.27 -3.29
N ILE A 35 6.35 -3.75 -2.81
CA ILE A 35 7.53 -2.93 -2.53
C ILE A 35 8.48 -3.09 -3.72
N ASP A 36 8.57 -2.06 -4.54
CA ASP A 36 9.32 -2.05 -5.78
C ASP A 36 10.50 -1.07 -5.69
N TYR A 37 11.53 -1.30 -6.51
CA TYR A 37 12.68 -0.40 -6.64
C TYR A 37 12.94 -0.07 -8.10
N SER A 38 13.57 1.07 -8.33
CA SER A 38 14.18 1.44 -9.61
C SER A 38 15.41 2.29 -9.38
N GLY A 39 16.37 2.30 -10.31
CA GLY A 39 17.58 3.08 -10.14
C GLY A 39 18.40 3.21 -11.41
N THR A 40 19.48 4.00 -11.32
CA THR A 40 20.49 4.13 -12.38
C THR A 40 21.70 3.22 -12.16
N ASP A 41 21.90 2.81 -10.92
CA ASP A 41 23.02 1.99 -10.47
C ASP A 41 22.51 0.65 -9.92
N LEU A 42 23.35 -0.37 -10.03
CA LEU A 42 23.06 -1.69 -9.48
C LEU A 42 23.13 -1.64 -7.96
N VAL A 43 22.09 -2.16 -7.32
CA VAL A 43 22.01 -2.28 -5.86
C VAL A 43 22.55 -3.65 -5.45
N ARG A 44 23.38 -3.67 -4.42
CA ARG A 44 23.88 -4.89 -3.79
C ARG A 44 22.92 -5.39 -2.72
N ALA A 45 22.41 -4.49 -1.87
CA ALA A 45 21.55 -4.86 -0.78
C ALA A 45 20.61 -3.73 -0.35
N PHE A 46 19.47 -4.13 0.21
CA PHE A 46 18.48 -3.27 0.83
C PHE A 46 18.31 -3.64 2.30
N ALA A 47 18.33 -2.62 3.17
CA ALA A 47 17.80 -2.70 4.52
C ALA A 47 16.72 -1.62 4.68
N LEU A 48 15.46 -2.05 4.77
CA LEU A 48 14.29 -1.18 4.77
C LEU A 48 13.38 -1.47 5.96
N ASP A 49 12.84 -0.42 6.55
CA ASP A 49 11.78 -0.49 7.54
C ASP A 49 10.45 -0.15 6.84
N ILE A 50 9.48 -1.04 6.96
CA ILE A 50 8.14 -0.91 6.37
C ILE A 50 7.14 -0.86 7.51
N THR A 51 6.33 0.20 7.58
CA THR A 51 5.32 0.41 8.62
C THR A 51 3.96 0.68 8.03
N VAL A 52 2.92 0.29 8.77
CA VAL A 52 1.52 0.62 8.51
C VAL A 52 0.97 1.51 9.63
N ASP A 53 0.10 2.46 9.30
CA ASP A 53 -0.52 3.37 10.27
C ASP A 53 -1.73 2.75 11.01
N ALA A 54 -2.38 1.76 10.39
CA ALA A 54 -3.46 0.95 10.92
C ALA A 54 -3.18 -0.54 10.73
N GLY A 55 -3.74 -1.38 11.59
CA GLY A 55 -3.60 -2.83 11.50
C GLY A 55 -2.20 -3.38 11.73
N THR A 56 -1.98 -4.54 11.10
CA THR A 56 -0.72 -5.30 11.14
C THR A 56 -0.29 -5.74 9.74
N ILE A 57 1.00 -6.03 9.60
CA ILE A 57 1.58 -6.70 8.44
C ILE A 57 1.57 -8.19 8.71
N ASP A 58 0.66 -8.92 8.07
CA ASP A 58 0.37 -10.32 8.39
C ASP A 58 1.26 -11.30 7.62
N ALA A 59 1.67 -10.93 6.42
CA ALA A 59 2.49 -11.78 5.56
C ALA A 59 3.46 -10.96 4.70
N ILE A 60 4.51 -11.65 4.24
CA ILE A 60 5.40 -11.21 3.17
C ILE A 60 5.52 -12.32 2.12
N SER A 61 5.54 -11.96 0.85
CA SER A 61 5.54 -12.89 -0.29
C SER A 61 6.23 -12.27 -1.52
N ASP A 62 6.23 -12.98 -2.65
CA ASP A 62 6.75 -12.51 -3.95
C ASP A 62 8.18 -11.95 -3.88
N PHE A 63 9.04 -12.66 -3.13
CA PHE A 63 10.47 -12.36 -3.01
C PHE A 63 11.30 -13.51 -3.60
N ALA A 64 12.46 -13.17 -4.17
CA ALA A 64 13.43 -14.17 -4.60
C ALA A 64 14.09 -14.85 -3.39
N VAL A 65 14.56 -16.09 -3.54
CA VAL A 65 15.21 -16.86 -2.46
C VAL A 65 16.43 -17.57 -3.02
N GLY A 66 17.62 -17.36 -2.44
CA GLY A 66 18.87 -18.02 -2.83
C GLY A 66 19.78 -17.23 -3.78
N ASP A 67 20.92 -17.84 -4.11
CA ASP A 67 21.95 -17.31 -5.00
C ASP A 67 21.57 -17.44 -6.49
N ASP A 68 22.16 -16.60 -7.35
CA ASP A 68 21.97 -16.58 -8.81
C ASP A 68 20.52 -16.36 -9.31
N ASN A 69 19.60 -15.94 -8.44
CA ASN A 69 18.17 -15.86 -8.74
C ASN A 69 17.65 -14.55 -9.37
N ASN A 70 18.48 -13.81 -10.12
CA ASN A 70 18.13 -12.51 -10.74
C ASN A 70 17.52 -11.48 -9.78
N GLY A 71 17.79 -11.62 -8.49
CA GLY A 71 17.09 -10.88 -7.45
C GLY A 71 17.86 -10.86 -6.14
N TYR A 72 17.15 -10.50 -5.08
CA TYR A 72 17.73 -10.25 -3.78
C TYR A 72 17.33 -11.36 -2.79
N GLY A 73 17.82 -12.57 -3.03
CA GLY A 73 17.43 -13.78 -2.29
C GLY A 73 18.29 -14.12 -1.08
N ILE A 74 19.26 -13.26 -0.75
CA ILE A 74 20.12 -13.42 0.43
C ILE A 74 19.58 -12.55 1.56
N PHE A 75 19.22 -13.13 2.69
CA PHE A 75 18.62 -12.39 3.81
C PHE A 75 19.56 -12.41 5.02
N PRO A 76 20.48 -11.43 5.19
CA PRO A 76 21.56 -11.49 6.18
C PRO A 76 21.12 -11.89 7.61
N ALA A 77 20.09 -11.26 8.16
CA ALA A 77 19.52 -11.61 9.47
C ALA A 77 19.10 -13.08 9.54
N SER A 78 18.36 -13.56 8.54
CA SER A 78 17.81 -14.91 8.51
C SER A 78 18.85 -15.97 8.12
N PHE A 79 19.84 -15.61 7.30
CA PHE A 79 20.84 -16.52 6.73
C PHE A 79 21.63 -17.22 7.83
N SER A 80 22.16 -16.45 8.79
CA SER A 80 22.96 -16.99 9.89
C SER A 80 22.22 -17.96 10.81
N ARG A 81 20.88 -17.91 10.82
CA ARG A 81 20.01 -18.74 11.66
C ARG A 81 19.50 -19.99 10.96
N ASN A 82 19.22 -19.88 9.66
CA ASN A 82 18.46 -20.89 8.93
C ASN A 82 19.28 -21.62 7.86
N ILE A 83 20.30 -20.98 7.29
CA ILE A 83 21.06 -21.56 6.18
C ILE A 83 22.32 -22.24 6.71
N VAL A 84 22.55 -23.48 6.24
CA VAL A 84 23.79 -24.22 6.47
C VAL A 84 24.63 -24.17 5.21
N VAL A 85 25.83 -23.61 5.32
CA VAL A 85 26.81 -23.56 4.23
C VAL A 85 27.76 -24.75 4.36
N ASP A 86 28.00 -25.46 3.27
CA ASP A 86 29.03 -26.51 3.23
C ASP A 86 30.41 -25.86 3.50
N PRO A 87 31.11 -26.24 4.58
CA PRO A 87 32.38 -25.59 4.95
C PRO A 87 33.54 -25.94 4.02
N VAL A 88 33.40 -26.95 3.16
CA VAL A 88 34.40 -27.41 2.19
C VAL A 88 34.21 -26.74 0.85
N THR A 89 32.97 -26.66 0.35
CA THR A 89 32.68 -26.09 -0.97
C THR A 89 32.23 -24.64 -0.93
N GLY A 90 31.62 -24.20 0.17
CA GLY A 90 30.96 -22.89 0.29
C GLY A 90 29.53 -22.88 -0.25
N ASP A 91 28.99 -24.03 -0.66
CA ASP A 91 27.68 -24.12 -1.30
C ASP A 91 26.54 -24.21 -0.28
N VAL A 92 25.37 -23.73 -0.68
CA VAL A 92 24.11 -23.95 0.04
C VAL A 92 23.30 -25.02 -0.69
N SER A 93 23.05 -26.14 -0.03
CA SER A 93 22.35 -27.28 -0.66
C SER A 93 20.83 -27.10 -0.71
N ASP A 94 20.26 -26.25 0.16
CA ASP A 94 18.83 -26.00 0.25
C ASP A 94 18.57 -24.57 0.69
N TRP A 95 17.93 -23.79 -0.18
CA TRP A 95 17.50 -22.43 0.09
C TRP A 95 16.04 -22.34 0.56
N ALA A 96 15.27 -23.43 0.46
CA ALA A 96 13.86 -23.50 0.83
C ALA A 96 13.66 -23.89 2.30
N VAL A 97 14.63 -23.55 3.17
CA VAL A 97 14.56 -23.86 4.60
C VAL A 97 13.39 -23.09 5.23
N ALA A 98 12.56 -23.79 6.00
CA ALA A 98 11.44 -23.18 6.70
C ALA A 98 11.90 -22.04 7.62
N GLY A 99 11.26 -20.88 7.51
CA GLY A 99 11.62 -19.68 8.27
C GLY A 99 12.71 -18.81 7.63
N TYR A 100 13.30 -19.22 6.50
CA TYR A 100 14.16 -18.35 5.71
C TYR A 100 13.31 -17.30 4.97
N SER A 101 13.45 -16.05 5.39
CA SER A 101 12.58 -14.93 5.03
C SER A 101 13.36 -13.62 5.05
N PRO A 102 13.00 -12.62 4.22
CA PRO A 102 13.61 -11.30 4.25
C PRO A 102 13.34 -10.53 5.56
N VAL A 103 12.30 -10.89 6.32
CA VAL A 103 11.94 -10.20 7.57
C VAL A 103 12.97 -10.52 8.66
N ALA A 104 13.61 -9.48 9.19
CA ALA A 104 14.51 -9.59 10.33
C ALA A 104 13.75 -10.00 11.60
N ASP A 105 14.43 -10.71 12.50
CA ASP A 105 13.83 -11.10 13.79
C ASP A 105 13.66 -9.84 14.66
N ALA A 106 12.54 -9.71 15.35
CA ALA A 106 12.23 -8.52 16.15
C ALA A 106 13.21 -8.29 17.31
N GLY A 107 13.97 -9.32 17.72
CA GLY A 107 15.05 -9.20 18.69
C GLY A 107 16.37 -8.70 18.10
N ASP A 108 16.51 -8.61 16.78
CA ASP A 108 17.74 -8.16 16.13
C ASP A 108 17.92 -6.63 16.31
N PRO A 109 19.16 -6.16 16.52
CA PRO A 109 19.43 -4.72 16.61
C PRO A 109 18.92 -3.95 15.40
N GLY A 110 18.09 -2.94 15.67
CA GLY A 110 17.51 -2.08 14.65
C GLY A 110 16.32 -2.69 13.89
N ALA A 111 15.86 -3.89 14.23
CA ALA A 111 14.64 -4.45 13.65
C ALA A 111 13.36 -3.88 14.30
N LEU A 112 12.29 -3.79 13.52
CA LEU A 112 10.93 -3.50 13.97
C LEU A 112 10.25 -4.75 14.56
N GLY A 113 8.95 -4.65 14.88
CA GLY A 113 8.19 -5.66 15.62
C GLY A 113 7.99 -7.00 14.89
N GLY A 114 8.20 -7.05 13.57
CA GLY A 114 8.05 -8.27 12.77
C GLY A 114 6.61 -8.51 12.31
N LEU A 115 6.37 -9.67 11.68
CA LEU A 115 5.03 -10.04 11.20
C LEU A 115 4.02 -10.12 12.35
N GLY A 116 2.77 -9.75 12.06
CA GLY A 116 1.71 -9.60 13.06
C GLY A 116 1.83 -8.33 13.90
N THR A 117 2.66 -7.37 13.49
CA THR A 117 2.78 -6.04 14.10
C THR A 117 2.62 -4.96 13.04
N ASN A 118 2.61 -3.69 13.43
CA ASN A 118 2.48 -2.57 12.50
C ASN A 118 3.80 -2.20 11.78
N GLY A 119 4.87 -2.99 11.93
CA GLY A 119 6.13 -2.71 11.27
C GLY A 119 7.08 -3.90 11.15
N VAL A 120 7.66 -4.06 9.97
CA VAL A 120 8.68 -5.08 9.66
C VAL A 120 9.95 -4.40 9.18
N THR A 121 11.10 -4.99 9.53
CA THR A 121 12.37 -4.66 8.89
C THR A 121 12.71 -5.78 7.93
N ILE A 122 13.05 -5.44 6.68
CA ILE A 122 13.51 -6.40 5.68
C ILE A 122 14.98 -6.19 5.34
N GLU A 123 15.68 -7.29 5.10
CA GLU A 123 17.03 -7.28 4.55
C GLU A 123 17.11 -8.19 3.33
N MET A 124 17.57 -7.64 2.21
CA MET A 124 17.60 -8.35 0.94
C MET A 124 18.89 -8.03 0.19
N GLY A 125 19.72 -9.04 -0.03
CA GLY A 125 21.01 -8.95 -0.71
C GLY A 125 21.05 -9.78 -1.97
N SER A 126 21.81 -9.32 -2.95
CA SER A 126 22.07 -10.03 -4.19
C SER A 126 23.46 -10.69 -4.15
N LEU A 127 23.49 -11.99 -4.45
CA LEU A 127 24.71 -12.74 -4.73
C LEU A 127 24.58 -13.35 -6.12
N TYR A 128 25.49 -12.96 -7.01
CA TYR A 128 25.51 -13.40 -8.40
C TYR A 128 26.93 -13.36 -8.97
N ASP A 129 27.21 -14.24 -9.92
CA ASP A 129 28.47 -14.20 -10.70
C ASP A 129 28.29 -13.37 -11.99
N THR A 130 27.46 -13.86 -12.91
CA THR A 130 27.32 -13.25 -14.26
C THR A 130 25.99 -12.53 -14.50
N LYS A 131 25.05 -12.62 -13.54
CA LYS A 131 23.67 -12.20 -13.74
C LYS A 131 23.16 -11.34 -12.60
N ALA A 132 23.53 -10.06 -12.65
CA ALA A 132 23.04 -9.05 -11.71
C ALA A 132 21.50 -8.95 -11.72
N PRO A 133 20.88 -8.61 -10.58
CA PRO A 133 19.50 -8.14 -10.57
C PRO A 133 19.35 -6.95 -11.53
N PRO A 134 18.15 -6.79 -12.12
CA PRO A 134 17.87 -5.63 -12.97
C PRO A 134 17.97 -4.31 -12.19
N LEU A 135 18.00 -3.19 -12.91
CA LEU A 135 17.97 -1.85 -12.31
C LEU A 135 16.60 -1.48 -11.72
N SER A 136 15.57 -2.29 -11.98
CA SER A 136 14.24 -2.15 -11.39
C SER A 136 13.55 -3.49 -11.24
N GLY A 137 12.67 -3.57 -10.26
CA GLY A 137 11.87 -4.76 -10.03
C GLY A 137 11.17 -4.72 -8.69
N ARG A 138 10.54 -5.84 -8.35
CA ARG A 138 9.90 -6.04 -7.07
C ARG A 138 10.88 -6.64 -6.07
N LEU A 139 10.86 -6.14 -4.85
CA LEU A 139 11.56 -6.74 -3.71
C LEU A 139 10.67 -7.79 -3.06
N CYS A 140 9.47 -7.40 -2.65
CA CYS A 140 8.50 -8.27 -2.01
C CYS A 140 7.08 -7.68 -2.09
N VAL A 141 6.09 -8.46 -1.68
CA VAL A 141 4.74 -8.00 -1.38
C VAL A 141 4.45 -8.22 0.10
N ILE A 142 3.92 -7.21 0.78
CA ILE A 142 3.35 -7.35 2.13
C ILE A 142 1.83 -7.48 2.07
N THR A 143 1.24 -8.16 3.05
CA THR A 143 -0.22 -8.23 3.23
C THR A 143 -0.59 -7.49 4.51
N CYS A 144 -1.49 -6.53 4.39
CA CYS A 144 -2.01 -5.73 5.49
C CYS A 144 -3.31 -6.37 6.01
N SER A 145 -3.52 -6.34 7.34
CA SER A 145 -4.70 -6.94 7.96
C SER A 145 -6.00 -6.18 7.69
N GLU A 146 -5.90 -4.89 7.36
CA GLU A 146 -6.99 -3.95 7.09
C GLU A 146 -6.47 -2.82 6.18
N PRO A 147 -7.35 -1.95 5.62
CA PRO A 147 -6.91 -0.77 4.88
C PRO A 147 -5.94 0.07 5.72
N CYS A 148 -4.82 0.48 5.13
CA CYS A 148 -3.80 1.25 5.83
C CYS A 148 -2.95 2.07 4.87
N LYS A 149 -2.12 2.95 5.42
CA LYS A 149 -1.04 3.64 4.72
C LYS A 149 0.29 2.98 5.01
N VAL A 150 0.96 2.54 3.96
CA VAL A 150 2.30 1.98 4.03
C VAL A 150 3.33 3.09 3.89
N THR A 151 4.34 3.08 4.77
CA THR A 151 5.52 3.94 4.69
C THR A 151 6.78 3.09 4.74
N VAL A 152 7.71 3.36 3.82
CA VAL A 152 9.02 2.70 3.75
C VAL A 152 10.12 3.72 4.08
N THR A 153 11.06 3.32 4.92
CA THR A 153 12.25 4.10 5.28
C THR A 153 13.51 3.25 5.18
N THR A 154 14.68 3.88 5.03
CA THR A 154 15.96 3.15 5.04
C THR A 154 16.40 2.88 6.47
N ASN A 155 17.01 1.73 6.71
CA ASN A 155 17.46 1.34 8.05
C ASN A 155 18.98 1.49 8.21
N ALA A 156 19.41 2.61 8.81
CA ALA A 156 20.84 2.93 8.98
C ALA A 156 21.58 1.98 9.94
N THR A 157 20.88 1.44 10.94
CA THR A 157 21.47 0.45 11.86
C THR A 157 21.85 -0.83 11.12
N ARG A 158 21.12 -1.13 10.04
CA ARG A 158 21.26 -2.35 9.25
C ARG A 158 21.90 -2.12 7.87
N GLY A 159 22.46 -0.92 7.64
CA GLY A 159 23.31 -0.63 6.48
C GLY A 159 22.65 0.16 5.34
N ASN A 160 21.41 0.62 5.50
CA ASN A 160 20.65 1.33 4.47
C ASN A 160 20.57 0.55 3.14
N VAL A 161 20.48 1.26 2.01
CA VAL A 161 20.58 0.69 0.67
C VAL A 161 22.00 0.87 0.18
N VAL A 162 22.62 -0.21 -0.29
CA VAL A 162 24.05 -0.27 -0.63
C VAL A 162 24.22 -0.64 -2.10
N LEU A 163 25.07 0.10 -2.82
CA LEU A 163 25.41 -0.14 -4.21
C LEU A 163 26.50 -1.23 -4.35
N GLU A 164 26.75 -1.66 -5.58
CA GLU A 164 27.77 -2.65 -5.92
C GLU A 164 29.19 -2.31 -5.43
N ASP A 165 29.53 -1.02 -5.36
CA ASP A 165 30.83 -0.54 -4.89
C ASP A 165 30.92 -0.38 -3.36
N ALA A 166 29.91 -0.90 -2.64
CA ALA A 166 29.72 -0.79 -1.20
C ALA A 166 29.48 0.63 -0.67
N SER A 167 29.24 1.61 -1.55
CA SER A 167 28.76 2.93 -1.13
C SER A 167 27.27 2.90 -0.77
N GLU A 168 26.87 3.80 0.11
CA GLU A 168 25.48 4.02 0.44
C GLU A 168 24.77 4.77 -0.70
N ALA A 169 23.62 4.26 -1.12
CA ALA A 169 22.80 4.90 -2.14
C ALA A 169 22.07 6.13 -1.59
N VAL A 170 21.92 7.16 -2.42
CA VAL A 170 20.93 8.22 -2.16
C VAL A 170 19.56 7.69 -2.60
N VAL A 171 18.63 7.53 -1.66
CA VAL A 171 17.32 6.90 -1.88
C VAL A 171 16.19 7.94 -1.95
N ASP A 172 15.35 7.85 -2.98
CA ASP A 172 14.06 8.54 -3.07
C ASP A 172 12.95 7.66 -2.50
N LEU A 173 12.21 8.19 -1.53
CA LEU A 173 11.11 7.52 -0.82
C LEU A 173 9.77 8.20 -1.07
N ALA A 174 9.68 9.19 -1.96
CA ALA A 174 8.46 9.93 -2.21
C ALA A 174 7.30 9.04 -2.66
N GLY A 175 7.59 8.03 -3.50
CA GLY A 175 6.61 7.03 -3.94
C GLY A 175 6.36 5.90 -2.94
N ALA A 176 6.92 5.98 -1.73
CA ALA A 176 6.83 4.94 -0.70
C ALA A 176 6.49 5.51 0.69
N THR A 177 5.99 6.74 0.76
CA THR A 177 5.61 7.40 2.02
C THR A 177 4.10 7.62 2.06
N GLU A 178 3.45 7.14 3.11
CA GLU A 178 1.99 7.26 3.33
C GLU A 178 1.13 6.78 2.14
N ILE A 179 1.55 5.71 1.47
CA ILE A 179 0.84 5.14 0.32
C ILE A 179 -0.36 4.35 0.80
N GLN A 180 -1.56 4.77 0.38
CA GLN A 180 -2.81 4.09 0.69
C GLN A 180 -2.84 2.70 0.05
N ILE A 181 -3.15 1.70 0.84
CA ILE A 181 -3.42 0.32 0.42
C ILE A 181 -4.87 0.03 0.76
N ALA A 182 -5.65 -0.34 -0.25
CA ALA A 182 -7.01 -0.76 -0.02
C ALA A 182 -7.06 -2.02 0.85
N GLY A 183 -8.13 -2.16 1.64
CA GLY A 183 -8.30 -3.34 2.48
C GLY A 183 -8.44 -4.64 1.70
N VAL A 184 -8.34 -5.75 2.43
CA VAL A 184 -8.67 -7.08 1.93
C VAL A 184 -10.16 -7.11 1.58
N GLY A 185 -10.53 -7.36 0.33
CA GLY A 185 -11.92 -7.42 -0.13
C GLY A 185 -12.12 -6.72 -1.45
N GLY A 186 -12.73 -7.42 -2.42
CA GLY A 186 -12.92 -6.90 -3.76
C GLY A 186 -13.75 -5.62 -3.76
N TYR A 187 -13.30 -4.64 -4.54
CA TYR A 187 -14.13 -3.51 -4.95
C TYR A 187 -15.43 -4.02 -5.57
N THR A 188 -16.55 -3.50 -5.08
CA THR A 188 -17.92 -3.96 -5.40
C THR A 188 -18.51 -3.37 -6.68
N GLY A 189 -17.86 -2.36 -7.25
CA GLY A 189 -18.37 -1.62 -8.39
C GLY A 189 -17.93 -2.15 -9.75
N PRO A 190 -18.61 -1.70 -10.83
CA PRO A 190 -18.28 -2.11 -12.18
C PRO A 190 -17.02 -1.45 -12.76
N GLN A 191 -16.52 -0.37 -12.16
CA GLN A 191 -15.45 0.48 -12.70
C GLN A 191 -14.35 0.75 -11.65
N PRO A 192 -13.33 -0.11 -11.51
CA PRO A 192 -12.28 0.04 -10.49
C PRO A 192 -11.41 1.30 -10.68
N GLU A 193 -11.39 1.86 -11.89
CA GLU A 193 -10.77 3.16 -12.18
C GLU A 193 -11.48 4.33 -11.49
N GLU A 194 -12.81 4.28 -11.35
CA GLU A 194 -13.58 5.30 -10.64
C GLU A 194 -13.24 5.26 -9.15
N TRP A 195 -13.18 4.06 -8.57
CA TRP A 195 -12.78 3.85 -7.17
C TRP A 195 -11.39 4.41 -6.88
N ARG A 196 -10.40 4.13 -7.75
CA ARG A 196 -9.07 4.73 -7.64
C ARG A 196 -9.10 6.24 -7.80
N ALA A 197 -9.91 6.77 -8.72
CA ALA A 197 -10.00 8.21 -8.98
C ALA A 197 -10.57 9.01 -7.79
N VAL A 198 -11.43 8.39 -6.97
CA VAL A 198 -12.02 9.01 -5.78
C VAL A 198 -11.32 8.62 -4.46
N GLY A 199 -10.08 8.10 -4.54
CA GLY A 199 -9.26 7.84 -3.36
C GLY A 199 -9.59 6.54 -2.61
N GLN A 200 -10.16 5.57 -3.32
CA GLN A 200 -10.42 4.21 -2.83
C GLN A 200 -11.24 4.15 -1.54
N PRO A 201 -12.45 4.74 -1.48
CA PRO A 201 -13.27 4.71 -0.28
C PRO A 201 -13.56 3.28 0.19
N ASP A 202 -13.27 3.04 1.47
CA ASP A 202 -13.41 1.75 2.14
C ASP A 202 -14.84 1.18 2.06
N CYS A 203 -15.86 2.04 2.10
CA CYS A 203 -17.24 1.59 2.01
C CYS A 203 -17.62 0.96 0.67
N TRP A 204 -16.78 1.05 -0.36
CA TRP A 204 -17.00 0.37 -1.64
C TRP A 204 -16.32 -1.01 -1.69
N LEU A 205 -15.67 -1.44 -0.62
CA LEU A 205 -15.09 -2.77 -0.49
C LEU A 205 -16.11 -3.77 0.05
N SER A 206 -16.24 -4.91 -0.64
CA SER A 206 -17.19 -5.98 -0.28
C SER A 206 -16.95 -6.56 1.11
N SER A 207 -15.70 -6.57 1.56
CA SER A 207 -15.32 -7.04 2.89
C SER A 207 -15.78 -6.13 4.02
N LEU A 208 -15.89 -4.83 3.75
CA LEU A 208 -16.28 -3.83 4.74
C LEU A 208 -17.77 -3.54 4.66
N ASN A 209 -18.29 -3.40 3.44
CA ASN A 209 -19.70 -3.21 3.20
C ASN A 209 -20.16 -4.04 1.98
N PRO A 210 -20.54 -5.31 2.20
CA PRO A 210 -20.95 -6.22 1.13
C PRO A 210 -22.25 -5.81 0.43
N ARG A 211 -22.97 -4.79 0.92
CA ARG A 211 -24.27 -4.39 0.38
C ARG A 211 -24.29 -2.96 -0.13
N GLN A 212 -23.13 -2.32 -0.25
CA GLN A 212 -23.09 -0.90 -0.61
C GLN A 212 -23.71 -0.62 -1.98
N CYS A 213 -23.46 -1.49 -2.96
CA CYS A 213 -24.08 -1.43 -4.29
C CYS A 213 -25.62 -1.62 -4.29
N HIS A 214 -26.21 -1.96 -3.14
CA HIS A 214 -27.65 -2.11 -2.95
C HIS A 214 -28.26 -0.93 -2.17
N GLY A 215 -27.49 0.12 -1.87
CA GLY A 215 -28.00 1.30 -1.18
C GLY A 215 -27.74 1.30 0.33
N ASP A 216 -26.93 0.37 0.84
CA ASP A 216 -26.50 0.31 2.25
C ASP A 216 -25.24 1.19 2.39
N ALA A 217 -25.39 2.44 2.82
CA ALA A 217 -24.28 3.37 2.92
C ALA A 217 -23.46 3.17 4.21
N ASP A 218 -24.09 2.67 5.27
CA ASP A 218 -23.52 2.61 6.62
C ASP A 218 -23.12 1.21 7.11
N GLY A 219 -23.42 0.18 6.31
CA GLY A 219 -23.14 -1.22 6.59
C GLY A 219 -23.94 -1.78 7.78
N THR A 220 -25.01 -1.11 8.21
CA THR A 220 -25.69 -1.38 9.48
C THR A 220 -27.21 -1.52 9.35
N SER A 221 -27.74 -2.70 9.71
CA SER A 221 -29.18 -2.93 9.74
C SER A 221 -29.92 -2.11 10.81
N GLN A 222 -31.10 -1.58 10.47
CA GLN A 222 -31.93 -0.76 11.35
C GLN A 222 -33.27 -1.43 11.73
N GLY A 223 -33.69 -1.19 12.98
CA GLY A 223 -34.99 -1.63 13.49
C GLY A 223 -35.10 -3.12 13.80
N LYS A 224 -36.27 -3.54 14.31
CA LYS A 224 -36.53 -4.94 14.72
C LYS A 224 -36.51 -5.93 13.55
N ASN A 225 -36.82 -5.44 12.35
CA ASN A 225 -36.87 -6.21 11.13
C ASN A 225 -35.54 -6.21 10.36
N LYS A 226 -34.48 -5.59 10.92
CA LYS A 226 -33.12 -5.52 10.35
C LYS A 226 -33.11 -5.07 8.89
N PHE A 227 -33.59 -3.85 8.65
CA PHE A 227 -33.54 -3.25 7.32
C PHE A 227 -32.13 -2.72 7.05
N TRP A 228 -31.45 -3.27 6.04
CA TRP A 228 -30.10 -2.83 5.65
C TRP A 228 -30.09 -1.53 4.84
N VAL A 229 -31.19 -1.21 4.16
CA VAL A 229 -31.37 0.07 3.47
C VAL A 229 -32.53 0.79 4.14
N SER A 230 -32.21 1.85 4.86
CA SER A 230 -33.17 2.58 5.67
C SER A 230 -32.74 4.03 5.93
N THR A 231 -33.20 4.61 7.03
CA THR A 231 -33.11 6.05 7.28
C THR A 231 -31.69 6.60 7.32
N ASN A 232 -30.72 5.89 7.91
CA ASN A 232 -29.34 6.39 7.89
C ASN A 232 -28.77 6.46 6.47
N ASP A 233 -29.07 5.47 5.62
CA ASP A 233 -28.61 5.44 4.22
C ASP A 233 -29.22 6.58 3.40
N LEU A 234 -30.50 6.85 3.65
CA LEU A 234 -31.18 8.00 3.07
C LEU A 234 -30.54 9.32 3.53
N ASP A 235 -30.13 9.44 4.79
CA ASP A 235 -29.45 10.63 5.28
C ASP A 235 -28.09 10.84 4.57
N VAL A 236 -27.34 9.77 4.33
CA VAL A 236 -26.09 9.82 3.53
C VAL A 236 -26.39 10.23 2.09
N LEU A 237 -27.38 9.62 1.42
CA LEU A 237 -27.75 9.98 0.05
C LEU A 237 -28.19 11.45 -0.06
N ILE A 238 -29.03 11.93 0.85
CA ILE A 238 -29.52 13.32 0.87
C ILE A 238 -28.36 14.29 1.11
N ALA A 239 -27.46 13.99 2.05
CA ALA A 239 -26.31 14.82 2.34
C ALA A 239 -25.33 14.90 1.16
N SER A 240 -25.32 13.89 0.29
CA SER A 240 -24.40 13.76 -0.84
C SER A 240 -25.00 14.21 -2.18
N TRP A 241 -26.32 14.48 -2.18
CA TRP A 241 -27.10 14.71 -3.38
C TRP A 241 -26.56 15.82 -4.29
N ASN A 242 -26.31 15.46 -5.56
CA ASN A 242 -25.80 16.35 -6.62
C ASN A 242 -24.54 17.12 -6.21
N LYS A 243 -23.60 16.42 -5.57
CA LYS A 243 -22.26 16.94 -5.27
C LYS A 243 -21.21 16.20 -6.09
N THR A 244 -20.19 16.94 -6.50
CA THR A 244 -18.97 16.39 -7.12
C THR A 244 -18.09 15.73 -6.07
N PHE A 245 -17.14 14.87 -6.48
CA PHE A 245 -16.21 14.26 -5.52
C PHE A 245 -15.46 15.30 -4.68
N ALA A 246 -15.01 16.39 -5.30
CA ALA A 246 -14.32 17.48 -4.59
C ALA A 246 -15.16 18.15 -3.50
N GLU A 247 -16.49 18.09 -3.58
CA GLU A 247 -17.42 18.59 -2.56
C GLU A 247 -17.76 17.54 -1.49
N LEU A 248 -17.53 16.25 -1.79
CA LEU A 248 -17.74 15.13 -0.87
C LEU A 248 -16.50 14.77 -0.08
N ASP A 249 -15.31 15.02 -0.62
CA ASP A 249 -14.05 14.58 -0.03
C ASP A 249 -13.88 15.08 1.41
N GLY A 250 -13.56 14.14 2.31
CA GLY A 250 -13.47 14.35 3.76
C GLY A 250 -14.78 14.71 4.47
N GLN A 251 -15.92 14.81 3.77
CA GLN A 251 -17.22 15.11 4.38
C GLN A 251 -17.89 13.84 4.92
N MET A 252 -18.59 13.99 6.03
CA MET A 252 -19.22 12.88 6.76
C MET A 252 -20.62 13.28 7.24
N VAL A 253 -21.54 12.32 7.33
CA VAL A 253 -22.79 12.45 8.08
C VAL A 253 -22.98 11.21 8.95
N GLY A 254 -23.29 11.41 10.23
CA GLY A 254 -23.42 10.28 11.17
C GLY A 254 -22.13 9.47 11.36
N GLY A 255 -20.97 10.00 10.98
CA GLY A 255 -19.69 9.27 10.98
C GLY A 255 -19.44 8.44 9.71
N ILE A 256 -20.31 8.53 8.72
CA ILE A 256 -20.23 7.80 7.45
C ILE A 256 -19.74 8.78 6.36
N PRO A 257 -18.72 8.43 5.56
CA PRO A 257 -18.27 9.26 4.45
C PRO A 257 -19.39 9.52 3.45
N LEU A 258 -19.52 10.76 2.98
CA LEU A 258 -20.60 11.08 2.03
C LEU A 258 -20.45 10.35 0.69
N ILE A 259 -19.22 10.03 0.28
CA ILE A 259 -18.96 9.22 -0.90
C ILE A 259 -19.58 7.80 -0.82
N CYS A 260 -19.96 7.33 0.36
CA CYS A 260 -20.64 6.04 0.52
C CYS A 260 -22.10 6.06 0.05
N GLY A 261 -22.68 7.24 -0.21
CA GLY A 261 -24.01 7.37 -0.82
C GLY A 261 -24.04 7.20 -2.35
N ASP A 262 -22.86 7.08 -2.97
CA ASP A 262 -22.68 6.75 -4.39
C ASP A 262 -22.68 5.22 -4.50
N PHE A 263 -23.82 4.63 -4.80
CA PHE A 263 -24.06 3.19 -4.77
C PHE A 263 -23.75 2.53 -6.12
N ASP A 264 -23.82 3.28 -7.22
CA ASP A 264 -23.48 2.75 -8.55
C ASP A 264 -21.99 2.92 -8.90
N HIS A 265 -21.26 3.72 -8.10
CA HIS A 265 -19.85 4.09 -8.23
C HIS A 265 -19.54 4.89 -9.49
N VAL A 266 -20.53 5.56 -10.07
CA VAL A 266 -20.40 6.22 -11.36
C VAL A 266 -20.88 7.66 -11.28
N ALA A 267 -20.01 8.59 -11.67
CA ALA A 267 -20.38 10.00 -11.77
C ALA A 267 -21.46 10.22 -12.85
N GLN A 268 -22.51 10.98 -12.49
CA GLN A 268 -23.64 11.25 -13.36
C GLN A 268 -23.64 12.69 -13.90
N GLY A 269 -23.87 12.81 -15.21
CA GLY A 269 -24.09 14.09 -15.90
C GLY A 269 -22.81 14.87 -16.19
N LYS A 270 -22.95 16.04 -16.81
CA LYS A 270 -21.80 16.88 -17.22
C LYS A 270 -21.03 17.48 -16.05
N GLN A 271 -21.69 17.54 -14.89
CA GLN A 271 -21.13 18.04 -13.65
C GLN A 271 -20.43 16.95 -12.87
N GLU A 272 -20.49 15.68 -13.30
CA GLU A 272 -19.85 14.54 -12.62
C GLU A 272 -20.29 14.42 -11.16
N PHE A 273 -21.60 14.48 -10.92
CA PHE A 273 -22.16 14.29 -9.58
C PHE A 273 -22.00 12.84 -9.16
N ARG A 274 -21.47 12.60 -7.95
CA ARG A 274 -21.27 11.24 -7.42
C ARG A 274 -22.55 10.59 -6.93
N VAL A 275 -23.49 11.39 -6.41
CA VAL A 275 -24.78 10.88 -5.94
C VAL A 275 -25.90 11.60 -6.68
N SER A 276 -26.68 10.86 -7.45
CA SER A 276 -27.78 11.40 -8.25
C SER A 276 -28.90 10.37 -8.44
N THR A 277 -29.63 10.47 -9.56
CA THR A 277 -30.84 9.69 -9.78
C THR A 277 -30.61 8.18 -9.81
N ASN A 278 -29.47 7.70 -10.33
CA ASN A 278 -29.16 6.27 -10.30
C ASN A 278 -29.07 5.72 -8.88
N ASP A 279 -28.39 6.44 -7.97
CA ASP A 279 -28.27 6.05 -6.56
C ASP A 279 -29.62 6.06 -5.85
N LEU A 280 -30.45 7.07 -6.17
CA LEU A 280 -31.81 7.12 -5.65
C LEU A 280 -32.65 5.93 -6.11
N ASP A 281 -32.51 5.53 -7.38
CA ASP A 281 -33.20 4.36 -7.91
C ASP A 281 -32.75 3.07 -7.22
N ILE A 282 -31.44 2.93 -6.91
CA ILE A 282 -30.89 1.81 -6.13
C ILE A 282 -31.46 1.78 -4.71
N LEU A 283 -31.45 2.92 -4.00
CA LEU A 283 -31.99 3.04 -2.65
C LEU A 283 -33.48 2.69 -2.61
N ILE A 284 -34.26 3.20 -3.58
CA ILE A 284 -35.70 2.92 -3.69
C ILE A 284 -35.95 1.43 -3.94
N ALA A 285 -35.15 0.80 -4.82
CA ALA A 285 -35.33 -0.60 -5.18
C ALA A 285 -35.12 -1.56 -3.98
N ASN A 286 -34.28 -1.17 -3.02
CA ASN A 286 -33.93 -2.00 -1.87
C ASN A 286 -34.55 -1.53 -0.54
N TRP A 287 -35.27 -0.39 -0.56
CA TRP A 287 -35.79 0.28 0.63
C TRP A 287 -36.58 -0.63 1.56
N GLN A 288 -36.12 -0.75 2.80
CA GLN A 288 -36.79 -1.50 3.87
C GLN A 288 -37.20 -2.93 3.48
N THR A 289 -36.36 -3.60 2.68
CA THR A 289 -36.50 -5.05 2.43
C THR A 289 -36.16 -5.82 3.72
N ALA A 290 -37.13 -6.54 4.28
CA ALA A 290 -36.97 -7.28 5.53
C ALA A 290 -36.14 -8.56 5.32
N ASP A 291 -35.08 -8.74 6.12
CA ASP A 291 -34.21 -9.93 6.37
C ASP A 291 -34.13 -11.03 5.28
N ALA A 292 -34.20 -10.63 4.01
CA ALA A 292 -33.70 -11.35 2.86
C ALA A 292 -32.66 -10.42 2.26
N PRO A 293 -31.39 -10.50 2.70
CA PRO A 293 -30.38 -9.60 2.18
C PRO A 293 -30.37 -9.73 0.66
N ALA A 294 -30.28 -8.59 -0.04
CA ALA A 294 -29.80 -8.62 -1.41
C ALA A 294 -28.49 -9.43 -1.42
N PRO A 295 -28.22 -10.20 -2.50
CA PRO A 295 -26.94 -10.89 -2.62
C PRO A 295 -25.80 -9.91 -2.31
N ASP A 296 -24.69 -10.41 -1.77
CA ASP A 296 -23.52 -9.54 -1.63
C ASP A 296 -23.16 -8.96 -3.00
N CYS A 297 -22.69 -7.73 -3.01
CA CYS A 297 -22.18 -7.09 -4.20
C CYS A 297 -21.10 -7.98 -4.84
N PRO A 298 -21.03 -7.99 -6.19
CA PRO A 298 -20.16 -8.87 -6.94
C PRO A 298 -18.67 -8.71 -6.62
#